data_AF-A0AA92EIM6-F1
#
_entry.id   AF-A0AA92EIM6-F1
#
_cell.length_a   1.000
_cell.length_b   1.000
_cell.length_c   1.000
_cell.angle_alpha   90.00
_cell.angle_beta   90.00
_cell.angle_gamma   90.00
#
_symmetry.space_group_name_H-M   'P 1'
#
loop_
_entity.id
_entity.type
_entity.pdbx_description
1 polymer ?
#
loop_
_entity_poly.entity_id
_entity_poly.type
_entity_poly.pdbx_seq_one_letter_code
_entity_poly.pdbx_strand_id
1 'polypeptide(L)'
;MPNALQAQLTSALRGDDGKDDDVLRVALKDASAYAHPNTTVVTQIDRKPNATRLLDSLQRLSVPPEAPIVLYGDQPRDISQAAELAETGRRIEGVLIDPDHPDVGRQIDIKGIPTRVIGSLTDPNAQ
;
A
#
# COMPACT_ATOMS: atom_id res chain seq x y z
N MET A 1 15.79 11.54 21.42
CA MET A 1 16.66 12.08 20.36
C MET A 1 17.88 12.74 21.00
N PRO A 2 19.11 12.53 20.51
CA PRO A 2 20.31 13.20 21.03
C PRO A 2 20.36 14.71 20.70
N ASN A 3 20.87 15.54 21.61
CA ASN A 3 20.92 17.00 21.44
C ASN A 3 21.71 17.46 20.21
N ALA A 4 22.78 16.75 19.86
CA ALA A 4 23.59 17.05 18.67
C ALA A 4 22.77 16.87 17.37
N LEU A 5 21.94 15.84 17.30
CA LEU A 5 21.08 15.54 16.15
C LEU A 5 19.94 16.56 16.03
N GLN A 6 19.39 17.02 17.16
CA GLN A 6 18.39 18.09 17.18
C GLN A 6 18.96 19.43 16.68
N ALA A 7 20.19 19.78 17.07
CA ALA A 7 20.86 20.98 16.57
C ALA A 7 21.11 20.90 15.06
N GLN A 8 21.54 19.74 14.56
CA GLN A 8 21.79 19.49 13.14
C GLN A 8 20.50 19.59 12.29
N LEU A 9 19.39 19.00 12.73
CA LEU A 9 18.08 19.16 12.10
C LEU A 9 17.63 20.62 12.05
N THR A 10 17.81 21.35 13.16
CA THR A 10 17.37 22.74 13.26
C THR A 10 18.18 23.65 12.34
N SER A 11 19.50 23.42 12.23
CA SER A 11 20.37 24.12 11.28
C SER A 11 20.00 23.82 9.83
N ALA A 12 19.80 22.54 9.51
CA ALA A 12 19.43 22.08 8.18
C ALA A 12 18.05 22.61 7.72
N LEU A 13 17.06 22.67 8.64
CA LEU A 13 15.73 23.24 8.35
C LEU A 13 15.74 24.75 8.16
N ARG A 14 16.65 25.46 8.83
CA ARG A 14 16.80 26.91 8.68
C ARG A 14 17.51 27.29 7.38
N GLY A 15 18.25 26.35 6.79
CA GLY A 15 19.02 26.58 5.57
C GLY A 15 20.28 27.43 5.78
N ASP A 16 20.76 27.53 7.03
CA ASP A 16 21.93 28.35 7.40
C ASP A 16 23.20 27.94 6.61
N ASP A 17 23.26 26.69 6.13
CA ASP A 17 24.43 26.12 5.47
C ASP A 17 24.44 26.30 3.94
N GLY A 18 23.42 26.97 3.36
CA GLY A 18 23.41 27.43 1.95
C GLY A 18 23.50 26.36 0.87
N LYS A 19 23.52 25.07 1.23
CA LYS A 19 23.57 23.94 0.30
C LYS A 19 22.83 22.72 0.84
N ASP A 20 22.17 22.08 -0.12
CA ASP A 20 21.84 20.66 -0.20
C ASP A 20 20.68 20.16 0.64
N ASP A 21 19.56 19.95 -0.06
CA ASP A 21 18.50 18.98 0.28
C ASP A 21 19.08 17.65 0.80
N ASP A 22 20.30 17.28 0.40
CA ASP A 22 20.99 16.08 0.87
C ASP A 22 21.40 16.17 2.34
N VAL A 23 21.80 17.34 2.86
CA VAL A 23 22.11 17.53 4.28
C VAL A 23 20.85 17.41 5.12
N LEU A 24 19.76 18.03 4.66
CA LEU A 24 18.45 17.91 5.30
C LEU A 24 17.92 16.47 5.24
N ARG A 25 18.09 15.79 4.10
CA ARG A 25 17.70 14.39 3.91
C ARG A 25 18.49 13.45 4.82
N VAL A 26 19.79 13.67 5.01
CA VAL A 26 20.62 12.90 5.96
C VAL A 26 20.19 13.15 7.40
N ALA A 27 19.99 14.42 7.79
CA ALA A 27 19.53 14.76 9.14
C ALA A 27 18.15 14.16 9.46
N LEU A 28 17.20 14.20 8.50
CA LEU A 28 15.88 13.58 8.64
C LEU A 28 15.96 12.06 8.71
N LYS A 29 16.84 11.42 7.93
CA LYS A 29 17.06 9.98 7.97
C LYS A 29 17.55 9.54 9.35
N ASP A 30 18.52 10.25 9.92
CA ASP A 30 19.07 9.94 11.23
C ASP A 30 18.07 10.24 12.36
N ALA A 31 17.24 11.28 12.19
CA ALA A 31 16.18 11.63 13.12
C ALA A 31 15.00 10.65 13.13
N SER A 32 14.76 9.95 12.00
CA SER A 32 13.63 9.04 11.82
C SER A 32 13.59 7.92 12.87
N ALA A 33 14.75 7.44 13.31
CA ALA A 33 14.89 6.44 14.37
C ALA A 33 14.35 6.91 15.74
N TYR A 34 14.18 8.22 15.92
CA TYR A 34 13.70 8.83 17.16
C TYR A 34 12.30 9.42 17.04
N ALA A 35 11.74 9.47 15.84
CA ALA A 35 10.41 10.05 15.60
C ALA A 35 9.29 9.18 16.22
N HIS A 36 9.52 7.88 16.38
CA HIS A 36 8.53 6.96 16.94
C HIS A 36 9.21 5.87 17.80
N PRO A 37 9.24 5.98 19.13
CA PRO A 37 9.84 4.96 19.99
C PRO A 37 9.07 3.63 20.02
N ASN A 38 7.88 3.56 19.40
CA ASN A 38 6.98 2.40 19.43
C ASN A 38 6.53 1.90 18.04
N THR A 39 7.12 2.36 16.94
CA THR A 39 6.83 1.77 15.63
C THR A 39 8.07 1.13 15.07
N THR A 40 8.03 -0.19 14.97
CA THR A 40 8.95 -1.02 14.21
C THR A 40 9.27 -0.32 12.89
N VAL A 41 10.56 -0.11 12.64
CA VAL A 41 11.10 0.54 11.43
C VAL A 41 10.37 0.01 10.19
N VAL A 42 9.51 0.84 9.60
CA VAL A 42 8.96 0.59 8.28
C VAL A 42 10.07 0.98 7.31
N THR A 43 10.97 0.02 7.04
CA THR A 43 11.94 0.17 5.97
C THR A 43 11.19 0.24 4.64
N GLN A 44 11.80 0.93 3.67
CA GLN A 44 11.39 1.12 2.28
C GLN A 44 11.29 -0.20 1.46
N ILE A 45 11.11 -1.33 2.14
CA ILE A 45 10.73 -2.65 1.64
C ILE A 45 9.22 -2.90 1.83
N ASP A 46 8.48 -1.93 2.38
CA ASP A 46 7.01 -1.90 2.49
C ASP A 46 6.35 -1.72 1.10
N ARG A 47 6.78 -2.52 0.11
CA ARG A 47 5.97 -2.83 -1.06
C ARG A 47 4.72 -3.56 -0.56
N LYS A 48 3.62 -3.27 -1.27
CA LYS A 48 2.25 -3.69 -1.02
C LYS A 48 2.15 -5.09 -0.37
N PRO A 49 1.28 -5.26 0.65
CA PRO A 49 1.50 -6.18 1.75
C PRO A 49 1.55 -7.66 1.32
N ASN A 50 2.43 -8.41 1.97
CA ASN A 50 2.41 -9.88 2.01
C ASN A 50 1.01 -10.37 2.46
N ALA A 51 0.44 -11.39 1.82
CA ALA A 51 -0.94 -11.84 2.07
C ALA A 51 -1.23 -12.20 3.53
N THR A 52 -0.17 -12.51 4.30
CA THR A 52 -0.21 -12.69 5.75
C THR A 52 -0.83 -11.48 6.49
N ARG A 53 -0.55 -10.24 6.05
CA ARG A 53 -1.11 -9.02 6.65
C ARG A 53 -2.59 -8.81 6.30
N LEU A 54 -2.99 -9.18 5.08
CA LEU A 54 -4.39 -9.12 4.67
C LEU A 54 -5.22 -10.11 5.49
N LEU A 55 -4.69 -11.33 5.70
CA LEU A 55 -5.33 -12.35 6.52
C LEU A 55 -5.45 -11.94 8.00
N ASP A 56 -4.39 -11.38 8.60
CA ASP A 56 -4.44 -10.84 9.97
C ASP A 56 -5.47 -9.71 10.09
N SER A 57 -5.53 -8.80 9.10
CA SER A 57 -6.53 -7.72 9.08
C SER A 57 -7.96 -8.27 9.02
N LEU A 58 -8.21 -9.28 8.19
CA LEU A 58 -9.53 -9.93 8.08
C LEU A 58 -9.92 -10.67 9.36
N GLN A 59 -8.95 -11.30 10.05
CA GLN A 59 -9.16 -11.93 11.35
C GLN A 59 -9.51 -10.91 12.44
N ARG A 60 -8.79 -9.77 12.49
CA ARG A 60 -9.09 -8.68 13.44
C ARG A 60 -10.46 -8.06 13.22
N LEU A 61 -10.87 -7.96 11.96
CA LEU A 61 -12.20 -7.49 11.57
C LEU A 61 -13.30 -8.55 11.76
N SER A 62 -12.95 -9.76 12.23
CA SER A 62 -13.88 -10.88 12.40
C SER A 62 -14.66 -11.22 11.13
N VAL A 63 -14.04 -11.03 9.95
CA VAL A 63 -14.67 -11.32 8.66
C VAL A 63 -14.76 -12.84 8.50
N PRO A 64 -15.97 -13.41 8.32
CA PRO A 64 -16.13 -14.84 8.13
C PRO A 64 -15.32 -15.35 6.93
N PRO A 65 -14.74 -16.56 6.98
CA PRO A 65 -14.02 -17.15 5.85
C PRO A 65 -14.86 -17.22 4.57
N GLU A 66 -16.17 -17.43 4.71
CA GLU A 66 -17.13 -17.55 3.61
C GLU A 66 -17.55 -16.20 3.01
N ALA A 67 -17.21 -15.08 3.66
CA ALA A 67 -17.62 -13.76 3.21
C ALA A 67 -16.93 -13.43 1.88
N PRO A 68 -17.68 -13.03 0.83
CA PRO A 68 -17.08 -12.61 -0.43
C PRO A 68 -16.26 -11.34 -0.22
N ILE A 69 -15.06 -11.30 -0.80
CA ILE A 69 -14.17 -10.15 -0.75
C ILE A 69 -14.06 -9.55 -2.15
N VAL A 70 -14.34 -8.27 -2.27
CA VAL A 70 -14.11 -7.51 -3.51
C VAL A 70 -12.90 -6.61 -3.30
N LEU A 71 -11.83 -6.81 -4.07
CA LEU A 71 -10.65 -5.95 -4.08
C LEU A 71 -10.73 -4.93 -5.19
N TYR A 72 -10.59 -3.66 -4.83
CA TYR A 72 -10.48 -2.56 -5.78
C TYR A 72 -9.02 -2.13 -5.89
N GLY A 73 -8.53 -1.97 -7.12
CA GLY A 73 -7.17 -1.49 -7.38
C GLY A 73 -7.08 -0.78 -8.72
N ASP A 74 -6.10 0.10 -8.86
CA ASP A 74 -5.80 0.83 -10.11
C ASP A 74 -4.78 0.08 -10.99
N GLN A 75 -4.16 -0.98 -10.47
CA GLN A 75 -3.17 -1.76 -11.20
C GLN A 75 -3.34 -3.26 -10.97
N PRO A 76 -2.97 -4.12 -11.94
CA PRO A 76 -3.08 -5.58 -11.80
C PRO A 76 -2.35 -6.14 -10.57
N ARG A 77 -1.26 -5.47 -10.15
CA ARG A 77 -0.49 -5.88 -8.96
C ARG A 77 -1.29 -5.80 -7.66
N ASP A 78 -2.27 -4.90 -7.57
CA ASP A 78 -3.13 -4.75 -6.40
C ASP A 78 -4.06 -5.94 -6.24
N ILE A 79 -4.59 -6.41 -7.36
CA ILE A 79 -5.45 -7.58 -7.39
C ILE A 79 -4.64 -8.86 -7.12
N SER A 80 -3.46 -9.01 -7.76
CA SER A 80 -2.62 -10.20 -7.58
C SER A 80 -2.13 -10.44 -6.16
N GLN A 81 -2.14 -9.44 -5.28
CA GLN A 81 -1.77 -9.61 -3.88
C GLN A 81 -2.72 -10.53 -3.12
N ALA A 82 -3.97 -10.60 -3.56
CA ALA A 82 -4.95 -11.49 -2.97
C ALA A 82 -4.85 -12.93 -3.50
N ALA A 83 -3.91 -13.25 -4.41
CA ALA A 83 -3.80 -14.58 -5.00
C ALA A 83 -3.51 -15.66 -3.95
N GLU A 84 -2.55 -15.41 -3.05
CA GLU A 84 -2.29 -16.32 -1.91
C GLU A 84 -3.52 -16.47 -1.00
N LEU A 85 -4.35 -15.43 -0.89
CA LEU A 85 -5.59 -15.48 -0.10
C LEU A 85 -6.67 -16.29 -0.83
N ALA A 86 -6.76 -16.18 -2.16
CA ALA A 86 -7.67 -16.97 -2.99
C ALA A 86 -7.29 -18.48 -2.94
N GLU A 87 -5.99 -18.78 -2.91
CA GLU A 87 -5.47 -20.16 -2.73
C GLU A 87 -5.90 -20.80 -1.40
N THR A 88 -6.19 -20.00 -0.36
CA THR A 88 -6.75 -20.52 0.91
C THR A 88 -8.24 -20.91 0.82
N GLY A 89 -8.85 -20.85 -0.37
CA GLY A 89 -10.25 -21.18 -0.60
C GLY A 89 -11.23 -20.04 -0.35
N ARG A 90 -10.73 -18.82 -0.12
CA ARG A 90 -11.56 -17.61 0.05
C ARG A 90 -12.19 -17.21 -1.28
N ARG A 91 -13.43 -16.74 -1.25
CA ARG A 91 -14.09 -16.15 -2.42
C ARG A 91 -13.63 -14.72 -2.61
N ILE A 92 -12.86 -14.49 -3.67
CA ILE A 92 -12.26 -13.19 -3.97
C ILE A 92 -12.59 -12.80 -5.40
N GLU A 93 -13.04 -11.56 -5.56
CA GLU A 93 -13.26 -10.91 -6.84
C GLU A 93 -12.43 -9.62 -6.91
N GLY A 94 -11.90 -9.32 -8.09
CA GLY A 94 -11.14 -8.11 -8.36
C GLY A 94 -11.97 -7.06 -9.10
N VAL A 95 -11.64 -5.80 -8.89
CA VAL A 95 -12.09 -4.67 -9.69
C VAL A 95 -10.86 -3.81 -10.01
N LEU A 96 -10.48 -3.81 -11.28
CA LEU A 96 -9.42 -2.97 -11.81
C LEU A 96 -10.03 -1.67 -12.33
N ILE A 97 -9.61 -0.55 -11.77
CA ILE A 97 -10.07 0.79 -12.13
C ILE A 97 -9.01 1.43 -13.01
N ASP A 98 -9.16 1.31 -14.32
CA ASP A 98 -8.22 1.83 -15.30
C ASP A 98 -8.98 2.26 -16.56
N PRO A 99 -9.23 3.58 -16.75
CA PRO A 99 -9.99 4.10 -17.89
C PRO A 99 -9.31 3.89 -19.24
N ASP A 100 -7.99 3.73 -19.26
CA ASP A 100 -7.23 3.54 -20.49
C ASP A 100 -6.98 2.05 -20.80
N HIS A 101 -7.47 1.15 -19.94
CA HIS A 101 -7.27 -0.29 -20.12
C HIS A 101 -8.09 -0.80 -21.33
N PRO A 102 -7.49 -1.61 -22.23
CA PRO A 102 -8.18 -2.09 -23.43
C PRO A 102 -9.39 -3.00 -23.13
N ASP A 103 -9.44 -3.55 -21.92
CA ASP A 103 -10.50 -4.47 -21.47
C ASP A 103 -11.56 -3.82 -20.57
N VAL A 104 -11.66 -2.48 -20.51
CA VAL A 104 -12.76 -1.80 -19.79
C VAL A 104 -14.12 -2.37 -20.22
N GLY A 105 -14.96 -2.69 -19.23
CA GLY A 105 -16.26 -3.33 -19.43
C GLY A 105 -16.20 -4.85 -19.56
N ARG A 106 -15.03 -5.47 -19.42
CA ARG A 106 -14.84 -6.93 -19.47
C ARG A 106 -14.36 -7.48 -18.13
N GLN A 107 -14.49 -8.78 -17.98
CA GLN A 107 -13.89 -9.55 -16.91
C GLN A 107 -12.62 -10.23 -17.43
N ILE A 108 -11.52 -10.07 -16.71
CA ILE A 108 -10.24 -10.70 -16.95
C ILE A 108 -9.84 -11.57 -15.76
N ASP A 109 -8.92 -12.51 -15.97
CA ASP A 109 -8.29 -13.27 -14.88
C ASP A 109 -6.98 -12.61 -14.47
N ILE A 110 -6.84 -12.29 -13.20
CA ILE A 110 -5.57 -11.82 -12.62
C ILE A 110 -5.13 -12.82 -11.58
N LYS A 111 -4.23 -13.73 -11.97
CA LYS A 111 -3.63 -14.75 -11.08
C LYS A 111 -4.70 -15.66 -10.43
N GLY A 112 -5.68 -16.11 -11.21
CA GLY A 112 -6.77 -16.97 -10.72
C GLY A 112 -7.90 -16.20 -10.03
N ILE A 113 -7.83 -14.86 -10.00
CA ILE A 113 -8.88 -14.01 -9.43
C ILE A 113 -9.73 -13.44 -10.58
N PRO A 114 -11.04 -13.73 -10.62
CA PRO A 114 -11.95 -13.09 -11.56
C PRO A 114 -12.01 -11.59 -11.28
N THR A 115 -11.64 -10.77 -12.26
CA THR A 115 -11.47 -9.31 -12.09
C THR A 115 -12.26 -8.55 -13.14
N ARG A 116 -13.18 -7.67 -12.70
CA ARG A 116 -13.86 -6.72 -13.59
C ARG A 116 -12.97 -5.52 -13.87
N VAL A 117 -12.90 -5.06 -15.12
CA VAL A 117 -12.19 -3.83 -15.48
C VAL A 117 -13.22 -2.71 -15.69
N ILE A 118 -13.10 -1.62 -14.94
CA ILE A 118 -13.99 -0.46 -15.01
C ILE A 118 -13.17 0.80 -15.28
N GLY A 119 -13.75 1.75 -16.03
CA GLY A 119 -13.06 3.02 -16.30
C GLY A 119 -13.21 4.04 -15.16
N SER A 120 -14.23 3.88 -14.33
CA SER A 120 -14.49 4.77 -13.19
C SER A 120 -15.27 4.05 -12.09
N LEU A 121 -15.08 4.45 -10.83
CA LEU A 121 -15.91 4.02 -9.71
C LEU A 121 -17.36 4.48 -9.81
N THR A 122 -17.63 5.49 -10.64
CA THR A 122 -19.00 5.99 -10.91
C THR A 122 -19.68 5.24 -12.06
N ASP A 123 -18.99 4.29 -12.68
CA ASP A 123 -19.55 3.50 -13.77
C ASP A 123 -20.68 2.61 -13.21
N PRO A 124 -21.86 2.53 -13.84
CA PRO A 124 -22.95 1.66 -13.40
C PRO A 124 -22.54 0.18 -13.30
N ASN A 125 -21.46 -0.23 -13.96
CA ASN A 125 -20.88 -1.56 -13.86
C ASN A 125 -19.95 -1.76 -12.64
N ALA A 126 -19.82 -0.77 -11.74
CA ALA A 126 -18.98 -0.81 -10.54
C ALA A 126 -19.65 -1.46 -9.31
N GLN A 127 -20.97 -1.69 -9.35
CA GLN A 127 -21.74 -2.39 -8.32
C GLN A 127 -21.84 -3.89 -8.62
#